data_AF-A0A7F5RHL6-F1
#
_entry.id   AF-A0A7F5RHL6-F1
#
_cell.length_a   1.000
_cell.length_b   1.000
_cell.length_c   1.000
_cell.angle_alpha   90.00
_cell.angle_beta   90.00
_cell.angle_gamma   90.00
#
_symmetry.space_group_name_H-M   'P 1'
#
loop_
_entity.id
_entity.type
_entity.pdbx_description
1 polymer ?
#
loop_
_entity_poly.entity_id
_entity_poly.type
_entity_poly.pdbx_seq_one_letter_code
_entity_poly.pdbx_strand_id
1 'polypeptide(L)'
;MCFLTMSRFSKWLNTYQVKHNVPFRSMATLRELKDRLTSVGNIGKIAKSMKMVATVKFARAEREAKEAAVLGKAATDFFPKIEAKELEHPDKPPKKVLFAVTSDRGLCGGVHSSVAKKVMQLIDSTSDKKNIMVFCVGNKSRSIMQRYYPKNILFAAVNIGRVPAVFGDAAKLINAVLRSDYEVDYNYIVHNRYVSMVSFKTTVTPCYR
;
A
#
# COMPACT_ATOMS: atom_id res chain seq x y z
N MET A 1 -9.84 -34.65 57.78
CA MET A 1 -9.50 -35.92 58.45
C MET A 1 -10.24 -37.04 57.72
N CYS A 2 -9.51 -38.07 57.29
CA CYS A 2 -9.92 -39.36 56.72
C CYS A 2 -10.92 -39.38 55.55
N PHE A 3 -10.51 -39.63 54.29
CA PHE A 3 -10.02 -40.88 53.65
C PHE A 3 -11.09 -41.95 53.31
N LEU A 4 -11.10 -42.32 52.01
CA LEU A 4 -11.43 -43.61 51.38
C LEU A 4 -12.92 -44.00 51.30
N THR A 5 -13.49 -44.54 50.20
CA THR A 5 -13.00 -45.52 49.20
C THR A 5 -13.84 -45.42 47.90
N MET A 6 -13.24 -45.33 46.71
CA MET A 6 -13.11 -46.42 45.72
C MET A 6 -14.29 -47.41 45.60
N SER A 7 -15.18 -47.22 44.62
CA SER A 7 -15.78 -48.33 43.84
C SER A 7 -16.67 -47.83 42.69
N ARG A 8 -16.08 -47.40 41.56
CA ARG A 8 -16.85 -47.34 40.29
C ARG A 8 -16.02 -47.28 39.01
N PHE A 9 -14.83 -47.86 39.03
CA PHE A 9 -13.86 -47.81 37.93
C PHE A 9 -13.67 -49.17 37.22
N SER A 10 -14.73 -49.96 37.08
CA SER A 10 -14.66 -51.39 36.66
C SER A 10 -15.64 -51.77 35.53
N LYS A 11 -16.15 -50.84 34.73
CA LYS A 11 -17.02 -51.18 33.59
C LYS A 11 -16.78 -50.35 32.34
N TRP A 12 -15.52 -50.13 31.97
CA TRP A 12 -15.18 -49.68 30.61
C TRP A 12 -13.80 -50.19 30.19
N LEU A 13 -13.56 -51.49 30.41
CA LEU A 13 -12.57 -52.24 29.64
C LEU A 13 -13.23 -52.67 28.32
N ASN A 14 -12.53 -52.45 27.22
CA ASN A 14 -12.80 -52.93 25.86
C ASN A 14 -14.01 -52.32 25.14
N THR A 15 -13.78 -51.22 24.45
CA THR A 15 -13.61 -51.24 22.99
C THR A 15 -13.30 -49.82 22.55
N TYR A 16 -12.06 -49.58 22.15
CA TYR A 16 -11.56 -48.52 21.28
C TYR A 16 -10.08 -48.38 21.62
N GLN A 17 -9.29 -49.41 21.27
CA GLN A 17 -7.95 -49.10 20.80
C GLN A 17 -8.15 -48.25 19.55
N VAL A 18 -8.27 -46.94 19.74
CA VAL A 18 -7.94 -45.98 18.70
C VAL A 18 -6.49 -46.30 18.41
N LYS A 19 -6.25 -47.06 17.34
CA LYS A 19 -4.97 -47.04 16.65
C LYS A 19 -4.75 -45.57 16.33
N HIS A 20 -4.07 -44.88 17.22
CA HIS A 20 -3.38 -43.65 16.91
C HIS A 20 -2.29 -44.08 15.93
N ASN A 21 -2.70 -44.30 14.68
CA ASN A 21 -1.83 -44.19 13.54
C ASN A 21 -1.55 -42.70 13.44
N VAL A 22 -0.75 -42.18 14.38
CA VAL A 22 -0.07 -40.91 14.21
C VAL A 22 0.85 -41.20 13.03
N PRO A 23 0.58 -40.67 11.81
CA PRO A 23 1.58 -40.76 10.78
C PRO A 23 2.81 -40.08 11.38
N PHE A 24 3.88 -40.86 11.52
CA PHE A 24 5.18 -40.42 11.97
C PHE A 24 5.55 -39.19 11.11
N ARG A 25 5.36 -37.98 11.66
CA ARG A 25 5.75 -36.70 11.05
C ARG A 25 7.26 -36.51 11.18
N SER A 26 8.02 -37.47 10.69
CA SER A 26 9.47 -37.48 10.76
C SER A 26 9.97 -38.18 9.50
N MET A 27 10.99 -37.56 8.89
CA MET A 27 11.49 -37.76 7.54
C MET A 27 10.72 -36.99 6.47
N ALA A 28 11.09 -35.73 6.26
CA ALA A 28 11.03 -35.18 4.91
C ALA A 28 11.73 -36.20 4.00
N THR A 29 11.00 -36.77 3.04
CA THR A 29 11.61 -37.74 2.13
C THR A 29 12.78 -37.06 1.39
N LEU A 30 13.86 -37.79 1.12
CA LEU A 30 15.00 -37.24 0.36
C LEU A 30 14.56 -36.57 -0.95
N ARG A 31 13.47 -37.07 -1.53
CA ARG A 31 12.79 -36.50 -2.69
C ARG A 31 12.19 -35.12 -2.42
N GLU A 32 11.39 -34.95 -1.36
CA GLU A 32 10.82 -33.65 -0.99
C GLU A 32 11.89 -32.58 -0.70
N LEU A 33 12.99 -32.97 -0.06
CA LEU A 33 14.11 -32.06 0.17
C LEU A 33 14.80 -31.64 -1.13
N LYS A 34 15.01 -32.59 -2.05
CA LYS A 34 15.55 -32.31 -3.39
C LYS A 34 14.63 -31.39 -4.20
N ASP A 35 13.32 -31.60 -4.13
CA ASP A 35 12.34 -30.79 -4.84
C ASP A 35 12.29 -29.36 -4.29
N ARG A 36 12.35 -29.20 -2.96
CA ARG A 36 12.46 -27.87 -2.31
C ARG A 36 13.75 -27.16 -2.70
N LEU A 37 14.89 -27.85 -2.69
CA LEU A 37 16.18 -27.28 -3.09
C LEU A 37 16.13 -26.77 -4.53
N THR A 38 15.54 -27.56 -5.43
CA THR A 38 15.37 -27.19 -6.85
C THR A 38 14.47 -25.96 -6.99
N SER A 39 13.35 -25.92 -6.26
CA SER A 39 12.41 -24.79 -6.28
C SER A 39 13.06 -23.50 -5.74
N VAL A 40 13.72 -23.56 -4.59
CA VAL A 40 14.44 -22.41 -4.00
C VAL A 40 15.56 -21.94 -4.93
N GLY A 41 16.29 -22.86 -5.57
CA GLY A 41 17.31 -22.52 -6.57
C GLY A 41 16.72 -21.76 -7.77
N ASN A 42 15.56 -22.18 -8.27
CA ASN A 42 14.89 -21.50 -9.38
C ASN A 42 14.34 -20.12 -8.98
N ILE A 43 13.74 -20.01 -7.79
CA ILE A 43 13.29 -18.71 -7.24
C ILE A 43 14.49 -17.76 -7.09
N GLY A 44 15.64 -18.26 -6.61
CA GLY A 44 16.87 -17.48 -6.50
C GLY A 44 17.39 -16.96 -7.85
N LYS A 45 17.33 -17.77 -8.91
CA LYS A 45 17.69 -17.35 -10.27
C LYS A 45 16.76 -16.26 -10.79
N ILE A 46 15.44 -16.42 -10.63
CA ILE A 46 14.45 -15.41 -11.03
C ILE A 46 14.67 -14.11 -10.27
N ALA A 47 14.90 -14.18 -8.95
CA ALA A 47 15.17 -13.01 -8.12
C ALA A 47 16.48 -12.30 -8.51
N LYS A 48 17.55 -13.05 -8.85
CA LYS A 48 18.81 -12.48 -9.34
C LYS A 48 18.61 -11.74 -10.66
N SER A 49 17.90 -12.33 -11.61
CA SER A 49 17.55 -11.68 -12.88
C SER A 49 16.69 -10.44 -12.65
N MET A 50 15.68 -10.54 -11.78
CA MET A 50 14.79 -9.43 -11.43
C MET A 50 15.55 -8.28 -10.76
N LYS A 51 16.54 -8.59 -9.90
CA LYS A 51 17.42 -7.58 -9.29
C LYS A 51 18.16 -6.78 -10.36
N MET A 52 18.77 -7.44 -11.35
CA MET A 52 19.48 -6.76 -12.44
C MET A 52 18.54 -5.87 -13.26
N VAL A 53 17.36 -6.37 -13.62
CA VAL A 53 16.35 -5.59 -14.38
C VAL A 53 15.86 -4.39 -13.55
N ALA A 54 15.63 -4.58 -12.26
CA ALA A 54 15.21 -3.51 -11.35
C ALA A 54 16.28 -2.43 -11.19
N THR A 55 17.57 -2.81 -11.12
CA THR A 55 18.69 -1.87 -11.06
C THR A 55 18.73 -0.97 -12.30
N VAL A 56 18.58 -1.53 -13.49
CA VAL A 56 18.57 -0.73 -14.74
C VAL A 56 17.36 0.21 -14.78
N LYS A 57 16.18 -0.28 -14.40
CA LYS A 57 14.96 0.56 -14.33
C LYS A 57 15.07 1.67 -13.29
N PHE A 58 15.67 1.38 -12.14
CA PHE A 58 15.92 2.35 -11.09
C PHE A 58 16.85 3.46 -11.57
N ALA A 59 17.99 3.12 -12.19
CA ALA A 59 18.93 4.11 -12.73
C ALA A 59 18.31 5.01 -13.81
N ARG A 60 17.35 4.49 -14.58
CA ARG A 60 16.54 5.31 -15.50
C ARG A 60 15.59 6.23 -14.76
N ALA A 61 14.79 5.69 -13.83
CA ALA A 61 13.81 6.46 -13.07
C ALA A 61 14.45 7.56 -12.22
N GLU A 62 15.67 7.33 -11.69
CA GLU A 62 16.40 8.33 -10.92
C GLU A 62 16.79 9.55 -11.77
N ARG A 63 17.18 9.33 -13.04
CA ARG A 63 17.50 10.43 -13.97
C ARG A 63 16.26 11.25 -14.30
N GLU A 64 15.17 10.59 -14.69
CA GLU A 64 13.89 11.23 -15.00
C GLU A 64 13.33 11.99 -13.76
N ALA A 65 13.48 11.42 -12.56
CA ALA A 65 13.04 12.07 -11.32
C ALA A 65 13.88 13.32 -10.97
N LYS A 66 15.19 13.32 -11.24
CA LYS A 66 16.05 14.49 -11.00
C LYS A 66 15.63 15.68 -11.87
N GLU A 67 15.33 15.43 -13.14
CA GLU A 67 14.82 16.45 -14.06
C GLU A 67 13.47 17.01 -13.59
N ALA A 68 12.52 16.13 -13.25
CA ALA A 68 11.22 16.54 -12.74
C ALA A 68 11.28 17.26 -11.38
N ALA A 69 12.25 16.92 -10.52
CA ALA A 69 12.39 17.53 -9.21
C ALA A 69 12.74 19.02 -9.26
N VAL A 70 13.45 19.48 -10.30
CA VAL A 70 13.77 20.91 -10.48
C VAL A 70 12.49 21.70 -10.72
N LEU A 71 11.61 21.20 -11.59
CA LEU A 71 10.31 21.82 -11.87
C LEU A 71 9.41 21.81 -10.63
N GLY A 72 9.37 20.69 -9.91
CA GLY A 72 8.58 20.55 -8.68
C GLY A 72 9.02 21.53 -7.58
N LYS A 73 10.33 21.73 -7.41
CA LYS A 73 10.88 22.67 -6.42
C LYS A 73 10.45 24.11 -6.70
N ALA A 74 10.54 24.55 -7.97
CA ALA A 74 10.14 25.90 -8.36
C ALA A 74 8.67 26.17 -8.01
N ALA A 75 7.78 25.20 -8.25
CA ALA A 75 6.39 25.29 -7.85
C ALA A 75 6.24 25.35 -6.31
N THR A 76 6.86 24.41 -5.59
CA THR A 76 6.74 24.36 -4.12
C THR A 76 7.35 25.56 -3.41
N ASP A 77 8.31 26.26 -4.01
CA ASP A 77 8.93 27.45 -3.41
C ASP A 77 8.16 28.73 -3.73
N PHE A 78 7.39 28.74 -4.81
CA PHE A 78 6.62 29.90 -5.27
C PHE A 78 5.24 29.98 -4.61
N PHE A 79 4.50 28.88 -4.59
CA PHE A 79 3.11 28.85 -4.10
C PHE A 79 2.92 29.13 -2.60
N PRO A 80 3.86 28.84 -1.68
CA PRO A 80 3.70 29.23 -0.28
C PRO A 80 3.95 30.71 -0.02
N LYS A 81 4.66 31.41 -0.92
CA LYS A 81 5.02 32.83 -0.76
C LYS A 81 3.92 33.75 -1.25
N ILE A 82 3.18 33.30 -2.25
CA ILE A 82 1.87 33.85 -2.55
C ILE A 82 1.02 33.30 -1.41
N GLU A 83 0.54 34.15 -0.52
CA GLU A 83 -0.42 33.73 0.51
C GLU A 83 -1.63 33.10 -0.22
N ALA A 84 -1.58 31.79 -0.42
CA ALA A 84 -2.72 31.00 -0.81
C ALA A 84 -3.60 31.02 0.42
N LYS A 85 -4.36 32.11 0.53
CA LYS A 85 -5.36 32.39 1.54
C LYS A 85 -6.07 31.07 1.75
N GLU A 86 -5.85 30.44 2.90
CA GLU A 86 -6.77 29.41 3.36
C GLU A 86 -8.12 30.11 3.29
N LEU A 87 -8.94 29.70 2.31
CA LEU A 87 -10.34 30.10 2.25
C LEU A 87 -10.96 29.39 3.44
N GLU A 88 -10.73 29.95 4.62
CA GLU A 88 -11.47 29.66 5.82
C GLU A 88 -12.88 30.14 5.50
N HIS A 89 -13.69 29.24 4.96
CA HIS A 89 -15.13 29.35 5.03
C HIS A 89 -15.52 28.81 6.40
N PRO A 90 -15.72 29.66 7.42
CA PRO A 90 -15.94 29.22 8.81
C PRO A 90 -17.20 28.36 8.98
N ASP A 91 -18.10 28.36 8.00
CA ASP A 91 -19.42 27.74 8.11
C ASP A 91 -19.55 26.37 7.43
N LYS A 92 -18.52 25.87 6.72
CA LYS A 92 -18.57 24.56 6.04
C LYS A 92 -17.33 23.70 6.34
N PRO A 93 -17.51 22.40 6.64
CA PRO A 93 -16.36 21.52 6.81
C PRO A 93 -15.62 21.39 5.47
N PRO A 94 -14.30 21.62 5.43
CA PRO A 94 -13.55 21.67 4.18
C PRO A 94 -13.54 20.31 3.48
N LYS A 95 -13.91 20.30 2.20
CA LYS A 95 -13.85 19.12 1.33
C LYS A 95 -12.42 18.90 0.86
N LYS A 96 -11.86 17.75 1.23
CA LYS A 96 -10.45 17.40 0.95
C LYS A 96 -10.38 16.27 -0.07
N VAL A 97 -9.48 16.40 -1.04
CA VAL A 97 -9.11 15.30 -1.95
C VAL A 97 -7.69 14.84 -1.66
N LEU A 98 -7.54 13.55 -1.39
CA LEU A 98 -6.26 12.90 -1.17
C LEU A 98 -5.86 12.10 -2.42
N PHE A 99 -4.75 12.48 -3.06
CA PHE A 99 -4.15 11.70 -4.13
C PHE A 99 -3.20 10.65 -3.52
N ALA A 100 -3.62 9.39 -3.54
CA ALA A 100 -2.83 8.28 -3.02
C ALA A 100 -1.95 7.70 -4.15
N VAL A 101 -0.68 8.12 -4.20
CA VAL A 101 0.26 7.74 -5.26
C VAL A 101 0.88 6.38 -4.99
N THR A 102 0.50 5.39 -5.81
CA THR A 102 1.03 4.01 -5.76
C THR A 102 1.26 3.45 -7.17
N SER A 103 1.67 2.19 -7.26
CA SER A 103 1.83 1.47 -8.54
C SER A 103 0.99 0.20 -8.56
N ASP A 104 0.82 -0.39 -9.74
CA ASP A 104 0.08 -1.65 -9.88
C ASP A 104 0.92 -2.88 -9.51
N ARG A 105 2.24 -2.76 -9.65
CA ARG A 105 3.17 -3.87 -9.43
C ARG A 105 3.42 -4.11 -7.95
N GLY A 106 3.53 -5.38 -7.59
CA GLY A 106 3.94 -5.84 -6.26
C GLY A 106 5.46 -6.01 -6.15
N LEU A 107 5.88 -6.80 -5.15
CA LEU A 107 7.30 -7.12 -4.86
C LEU A 107 8.17 -5.89 -4.50
N CYS A 108 7.55 -4.86 -3.94
CA CYS A 108 8.20 -3.60 -3.56
C CYS A 108 8.26 -3.39 -2.03
N GLY A 109 8.07 -4.46 -1.24
CA GLY A 109 8.05 -4.36 0.22
C GLY A 109 6.91 -3.47 0.74
N GLY A 110 7.24 -2.57 1.67
CA GLY A 110 6.28 -1.73 2.41
C GLY A 110 5.84 -0.43 1.75
N VAL A 111 6.27 -0.14 0.52
CA VAL A 111 6.04 1.15 -0.17
C VAL A 111 4.55 1.50 -0.29
N HIS A 112 3.71 0.54 -0.72
CA HIS A 112 2.27 0.78 -0.89
C HIS A 112 1.54 0.87 0.45
N SER A 113 1.96 0.03 1.41
CA SER A 113 1.37 -0.03 2.74
C SER A 113 1.64 1.25 3.53
N SER A 114 2.80 1.90 3.37
CA SER A 114 3.10 3.16 4.06
C SER A 114 2.21 4.31 3.58
N VAL A 115 2.01 4.44 2.26
CA VAL A 115 1.09 5.42 1.66
C VAL A 115 -0.33 5.17 2.13
N ALA A 116 -0.81 3.92 2.02
CA ALA A 116 -2.16 3.58 2.44
C ALA A 116 -2.38 3.85 3.94
N LYS A 117 -1.45 3.47 4.81
CA LYS A 117 -1.53 3.78 6.24
C LYS A 117 -1.61 5.28 6.51
N LYS A 118 -0.83 6.09 5.80
CA LYS A 118 -0.85 7.55 5.96
C LYS A 118 -2.18 8.15 5.50
N VAL A 119 -2.73 7.68 4.39
CA VAL A 119 -4.07 8.08 3.91
C VAL A 119 -5.15 7.70 4.93
N MET A 120 -5.12 6.48 5.46
CA MET A 120 -6.07 6.04 6.48
C MET A 120 -5.97 6.91 7.74
N GLN A 121 -4.75 7.22 8.20
CA GLN A 121 -4.55 8.13 9.34
C GLN A 121 -5.16 9.52 9.11
N LEU A 122 -5.07 10.07 7.90
CA LEU A 122 -5.67 11.37 7.56
C LEU A 122 -7.20 11.33 7.54
N ILE A 123 -7.77 10.21 7.08
CA ILE A 123 -9.21 9.98 7.10
C ILE A 123 -9.68 9.84 8.55
N ASP A 124 -8.97 9.07 9.37
CA ASP A 124 -9.33 8.81 10.76
C ASP A 124 -9.10 10.00 11.69
N SER A 125 -8.15 10.88 11.39
CA SER A 125 -7.92 12.10 12.16
C SER A 125 -8.98 13.17 11.96
N THR A 126 -9.87 13.01 10.98
CA THR A 126 -10.89 14.01 10.63
C THR A 126 -12.25 13.54 11.13
N SER A 127 -12.95 14.40 11.88
CA SER A 127 -14.29 14.10 12.43
C SER A 127 -15.29 13.78 11.32
N ASP A 128 -15.25 14.51 10.20
CA ASP A 128 -16.12 14.32 9.05
C ASP A 128 -15.48 13.47 7.95
N LYS A 129 -15.47 12.15 8.16
CA LYS A 129 -14.94 11.18 7.18
C LYS A 129 -15.61 11.29 5.80
N LYS A 130 -16.82 11.83 5.70
CA LYS A 130 -17.56 11.96 4.42
C LYS A 130 -17.01 13.06 3.51
N ASN A 131 -16.28 14.02 4.05
CA ASN A 131 -15.76 15.17 3.30
C ASN A 131 -14.36 14.90 2.72
N ILE A 132 -13.79 13.71 2.98
CA ILE A 132 -12.51 13.28 2.45
C ILE A 132 -12.75 12.27 1.34
N MET A 133 -12.39 12.67 0.13
CA MET A 133 -12.40 11.78 -1.02
C MET A 133 -10.96 11.41 -1.40
N VAL A 134 -10.76 10.16 -1.82
CA VAL A 134 -9.47 9.61 -2.19
C VAL A 134 -9.47 9.35 -3.69
N PHE A 135 -8.50 9.97 -4.37
CA PHE A 135 -8.16 9.64 -5.74
C PHE A 135 -7.05 8.59 -5.72
N CYS A 136 -7.39 7.36 -6.11
CA CYS A 136 -6.46 6.24 -6.10
C CYS A 136 -5.61 6.25 -7.36
N VAL A 137 -4.31 6.57 -7.24
CA VAL A 137 -3.36 6.43 -8.35
C VAL A 137 -2.70 5.05 -8.22
N GLY A 138 -3.12 4.13 -9.08
CA GLY A 138 -2.68 2.73 -9.09
C GLY A 138 -3.68 1.76 -8.45
N ASN A 139 -3.60 0.50 -8.86
CA ASN A 139 -4.49 -0.56 -8.42
C ASN A 139 -4.23 -1.00 -6.97
N LYS A 140 -3.02 -0.78 -6.44
CA LYS A 140 -2.69 -1.12 -5.05
C LYS A 140 -3.36 -0.19 -4.05
N SER A 141 -3.36 1.12 -4.28
CA SER A 141 -4.14 2.05 -3.45
C SER A 141 -5.63 1.73 -3.53
N ARG A 142 -6.17 1.51 -4.74
CA ARG A 142 -7.58 1.10 -4.93
C ARG A 142 -7.91 -0.16 -4.13
N SER A 143 -7.12 -1.22 -4.25
CA SER A 143 -7.39 -2.49 -3.57
C SER A 143 -7.39 -2.38 -2.05
N ILE A 144 -6.49 -1.57 -1.47
CA ILE A 144 -6.43 -1.37 -0.02
C ILE A 144 -7.59 -0.47 0.43
N MET A 145 -7.84 0.65 -0.26
CA MET A 145 -8.93 1.57 0.10
C MET A 145 -10.30 0.94 -0.07
N GLN A 146 -10.51 0.08 -1.07
CA GLN A 146 -11.78 -0.63 -1.27
C GLN A 146 -12.16 -1.50 -0.08
N ARG A 147 -11.16 -2.01 0.66
CA ARG A 147 -11.38 -2.86 1.85
C ARG A 147 -11.81 -2.04 3.07
N TYR A 148 -11.21 -0.87 3.28
CA TYR A 148 -11.43 -0.07 4.50
C TYR A 148 -12.42 1.08 4.32
N TYR A 149 -12.32 1.81 3.19
CA TYR A 149 -13.07 3.03 2.91
C TYR A 149 -13.64 3.02 1.48
N PRO A 150 -14.55 2.08 1.13
CA PRO A 150 -15.08 1.97 -0.23
C PRO A 150 -15.90 3.20 -0.66
N LYS A 151 -16.56 3.89 0.30
CA LYS A 151 -17.41 5.06 0.03
C LYS A 151 -16.62 6.34 -0.24
N ASN A 152 -15.34 6.36 0.11
CA ASN A 152 -14.48 7.52 0.00
C ASN A 152 -13.66 7.54 -1.30
N ILE A 153 -13.83 6.56 -2.19
CA ILE A 153 -13.08 6.51 -3.45
C ILE A 153 -13.83 7.33 -4.50
N LEU A 154 -13.20 8.39 -5.01
CA LEU A 154 -13.76 9.20 -6.09
C LEU A 154 -13.49 8.55 -7.45
N PHE A 155 -12.21 8.32 -7.73
CA PHE A 155 -11.74 7.70 -8.96
C PHE A 155 -10.51 6.84 -8.67
N ALA A 156 -10.26 5.90 -9.56
CA ALA A 156 -9.05 5.08 -9.54
C ALA A 156 -8.42 5.02 -10.93
N ALA A 157 -7.16 5.43 -11.02
CA ALA A 157 -6.35 5.24 -12.20
C ALA A 157 -5.64 3.89 -12.14
N VAL A 158 -5.62 3.19 -13.27
CA VAL A 158 -5.01 1.86 -13.43
C VAL A 158 -3.97 1.88 -14.54
N ASN A 159 -3.13 0.85 -14.61
CA ASN A 159 -1.98 0.73 -15.52
C ASN A 159 -0.80 1.68 -15.21
N ILE A 160 -0.62 2.03 -13.94
CA ILE A 160 0.46 2.91 -13.47
C ILE A 160 1.68 2.07 -13.05
N GLY A 161 2.85 2.42 -13.60
CA GLY A 161 4.13 1.76 -13.31
C GLY A 161 4.51 0.62 -14.26
N ARG A 162 3.81 0.44 -15.39
CA ARG A 162 4.28 -0.42 -16.50
C ARG A 162 5.19 0.34 -17.46
N VAL A 163 4.76 1.53 -17.85
CA VAL A 163 5.49 2.51 -18.66
C VAL A 163 5.96 3.62 -17.72
N PRO A 164 7.11 4.29 -17.97
CA PRO A 164 7.49 5.49 -17.22
C PRO A 164 6.38 6.53 -17.26
N ALA A 165 6.15 7.20 -16.14
CA ALA A 165 5.08 8.19 -16.03
C ALA A 165 5.45 9.44 -16.83
N VAL A 166 4.53 9.91 -17.67
CA VAL A 166 4.72 11.13 -18.48
C VAL A 166 3.80 12.23 -17.93
N PHE A 167 4.18 13.49 -18.15
CA PHE A 167 3.35 14.64 -17.77
C PHE A 167 1.90 14.54 -18.28
N GLY A 168 1.70 14.01 -19.50
CA GLY A 168 0.38 13.80 -20.07
C GLY A 168 -0.52 12.87 -19.23
N ASP A 169 0.05 11.92 -18.50
CA ASP A 169 -0.73 11.06 -17.60
C ASP A 169 -1.19 11.85 -16.37
N ALA A 170 -0.31 12.68 -15.80
CA ALA A 170 -0.69 13.57 -14.70
C ALA A 170 -1.81 14.55 -15.12
N ALA A 171 -1.71 15.14 -16.32
CA ALA A 171 -2.76 16.02 -16.85
C ALA A 171 -4.11 15.30 -17.00
N LYS A 172 -4.12 14.04 -17.46
CA LYS A 172 -5.36 13.23 -17.54
C LYS A 172 -5.96 12.99 -16.15
N LEU A 173 -5.14 12.71 -15.13
CA LEU A 173 -5.62 12.51 -13.77
C LEU A 173 -6.28 13.77 -13.22
N ILE A 174 -5.63 14.93 -13.38
CA ILE A 174 -6.18 16.20 -12.91
C ILE A 174 -7.45 16.57 -13.68
N ASN A 175 -7.47 16.39 -15.00
CA ASN A 175 -8.67 16.63 -15.81
C ASN A 175 -9.85 15.75 -15.37
N ALA A 176 -9.61 14.51 -14.94
CA ALA A 176 -10.66 13.65 -14.41
C ALA A 176 -11.23 14.18 -13.08
N VAL A 177 -10.40 14.78 -12.23
CA VAL A 177 -10.84 15.43 -10.99
C VAL A 177 -11.58 16.73 -11.29
N LEU A 178 -11.09 17.56 -12.21
CA LEU A 178 -11.74 18.81 -12.59
C LEU A 178 -13.11 18.61 -13.25
N ARG A 179 -13.31 17.49 -13.96
CA ARG A 179 -14.60 17.11 -14.54
C ARG A 179 -15.56 16.47 -13.52
N SER A 180 -15.09 16.20 -12.31
CA SER A 180 -15.96 15.67 -11.28
C SER A 180 -16.77 16.79 -10.65
N ASP A 181 -18.05 16.54 -10.38
CA ASP A 181 -18.94 17.52 -9.71
C ASP A 181 -18.63 17.69 -8.21
N TYR A 182 -17.51 17.13 -7.74
CA TYR A 182 -17.08 17.24 -6.35
C TYR A 182 -16.30 18.54 -6.16
N GLU A 183 -16.88 19.48 -5.42
CA GLU A 183 -16.17 20.68 -4.99
C GLU A 183 -14.97 20.31 -4.11
N VAL A 184 -13.78 20.74 -4.52
CA VAL A 184 -12.54 20.50 -3.78
C VAL A 184 -12.02 21.81 -3.24
N ASP A 185 -11.94 21.91 -1.92
CA ASP A 185 -11.36 23.06 -1.24
C ASP A 185 -9.84 22.86 -1.07
N TYR A 186 -9.43 21.66 -0.65
CA TYR A 186 -8.01 21.34 -0.41
C TYR A 186 -7.58 20.04 -1.08
N ASN A 187 -6.43 20.09 -1.75
CA ASN A 187 -5.81 18.94 -2.39
C ASN A 187 -4.54 18.55 -1.64
N TYR A 188 -4.37 17.25 -1.37
CA TYR A 188 -3.12 16.73 -0.80
C TYR A 188 -2.62 15.55 -1.62
N ILE A 189 -1.33 15.56 -1.94
CA ILE A 189 -0.65 14.43 -2.57
C ILE A 189 0.06 13.63 -1.49
N VAL A 190 -0.32 12.37 -1.32
CA VAL A 190 0.36 11.41 -0.45
C VAL A 190 1.25 10.53 -1.31
N HIS A 191 2.55 10.71 -1.17
CA HIS A 191 3.55 9.98 -1.93
C HIS A 191 4.75 9.60 -1.06
N ASN A 192 5.59 8.72 -1.59
CA ASN A 192 6.85 8.36 -0.95
C ASN A 192 7.98 9.16 -1.56
N ARG A 193 8.59 10.04 -0.75
CA ARG A 193 9.79 10.76 -1.10
C ARG A 193 10.99 9.83 -1.02
N TYR A 194 11.75 9.77 -2.11
CA TYR A 194 13.03 9.08 -2.17
C TYR A 194 14.08 9.81 -1.31
N VAL A 195 14.75 9.08 -0.42
CA VAL A 195 15.84 9.60 0.43
C VAL A 195 17.15 8.91 0.06
N SER A 196 17.14 7.58 0.05
CA SER A 196 18.28 6.76 -0.35
C SER A 196 17.82 5.45 -0.96
N MET A 197 18.75 4.66 -1.51
CA MET A 197 18.45 3.35 -2.11
C MET A 197 17.76 2.38 -1.13
N VAL A 198 17.95 2.60 0.18
CA VAL A 198 17.42 1.75 1.25
C VAL A 198 16.16 2.36 1.88
N SER A 199 16.05 3.69 1.90
CA SER A 199 15.05 4.39 2.70
C SER A 199 14.21 5.37 1.88
N PHE A 200 12.93 5.40 2.18
CA PHE A 200 11.95 6.34 1.66
C PHE A 200 11.12 6.89 2.81
N LYS A 201 10.63 8.13 2.66
CA LYS A 201 9.77 8.78 3.65
C LYS A 201 8.42 9.10 3.03
N THR A 202 7.34 8.65 3.65
CA THR A 202 5.98 9.02 3.22
C THR A 202 5.72 10.47 3.62
N THR A 203 5.41 11.31 2.64
CA THR A 203 5.16 12.75 2.83
C THR A 203 3.80 13.11 2.25
N VAL A 204 3.16 14.08 2.89
CA VAL A 204 1.91 14.68 2.44
C VAL A 204 2.26 16.07 1.95
N THR A 205 2.05 16.34 0.66
CA THR A 205 2.33 17.64 0.06
C THR A 205 1.00 18.33 -0.22
N PRO A 206 0.75 19.53 0.32
CA PRO A 206 -0.44 20.31 -0.03
C PRO A 206 -0.31 20.80 -1.48
N CYS A 207 -1.44 20.79 -2.18
CA CYS A 207 -1.57 21.39 -3.51
C CYS A 207 -2.57 22.52 -3.41
N TYR A 208 -2.06 23.72 -3.68
CA TYR A 208 -2.85 24.94 -3.72
C TYR A 208 -3.54 25.04 -5.07
N ARG A 209 -4.76 25.58 -5.06
CA ARG A 209 -5.52 25.90 -6.27
C ARG A 209 -5.19 27.31 -6.73
#